data_AF-A0A4Y2EVI4-F1
#
_entry.id   AF-A0A4Y2EVI4-F1
#
_cell.length_a   1.000
_cell.length_b   1.000
_cell.length_c   1.000
_cell.angle_alpha   90.00
_cell.angle_beta   90.00
_cell.angle_gamma   90.00
#
_symmetry.space_group_name_H-M   'P 1'
#
loop_
_entity.id
_entity.type
_entity.pdbx_description
1 polymer ?
#
loop_
_entity_poly.entity_id
_entity_poly.type
_entity_poly.pdbx_seq_one_letter_code
_entity_poly.pdbx_strand_id
1 'polypeptide(L)'
;MGDWQAHLNCTKEMLPNFHASEHFPRAKSAHLYLQDMLQLENLIDRSVFRRFIQGIFTVRSSAKFSCGTSTDMTIEQSLMKSMQTYGGISRGRITHESVISKRVYSMHEMNTVCEGLEDLANVKMDTTDKHVDASDSRVKRDTGDIKKLLEWFLLHDPFPVVEKIIFIASGVVGDEKISIMLVKLELLL
;
A
#
# COMPACT_ATOMS: atom_id res chain seq x y z
N MET A 1 19.29 -11.37 1.64
CA MET A 1 18.50 -12.36 0.88
C MET A 1 17.82 -13.28 1.89
N GLY A 2 16.83 -14.06 1.46
CA GLY A 2 16.09 -14.93 2.37
C GLY A 2 16.98 -16.03 2.95
N ASP A 3 16.89 -16.26 4.27
CA ASP A 3 17.54 -17.38 4.93
C ASP A 3 16.56 -18.56 4.96
N TRP A 4 16.81 -19.57 4.14
CA TRP A 4 15.94 -20.73 4.01
C TRP A 4 15.91 -21.59 5.28
N GLN A 5 17.06 -21.76 5.94
CA GLN A 5 17.13 -22.57 7.15
C GLN A 5 16.42 -21.88 8.32
N ALA A 6 16.61 -20.58 8.46
CA ALA A 6 15.87 -19.79 9.44
C ALA A 6 14.35 -19.86 9.18
N HIS A 7 13.92 -19.78 7.91
CA HIS A 7 12.50 -19.92 7.54
C HIS A 7 11.89 -21.26 7.97
N LEU A 8 12.59 -22.38 7.72
CA LEU A 8 12.11 -23.71 8.15
C LEU A 8 12.10 -23.85 9.67
N ASN A 9 13.11 -23.32 10.37
CA ASN A 9 13.17 -23.33 11.82
C ASN A 9 12.01 -22.53 12.43
N CYS A 10 11.76 -21.31 11.92
CA CYS A 10 10.61 -20.50 12.34
C CYS A 10 9.28 -21.23 12.08
N THR A 11 9.13 -21.88 10.93
CA THR A 11 7.91 -22.65 10.62
C THR A 11 7.72 -23.80 11.62
N LYS A 12 8.79 -24.51 11.97
CA LYS A 12 8.79 -25.58 12.96
C LYS A 12 8.41 -25.07 14.36
N GLU A 13 8.99 -23.95 14.78
CA GLU A 13 8.69 -23.31 16.07
C GLU A 13 7.27 -22.76 16.16
N MET A 14 6.66 -22.43 15.02
CA MET A 14 5.27 -21.98 14.95
C MET A 14 4.23 -23.10 15.01
N LEU A 15 4.62 -24.37 14.82
CA LEU A 15 3.68 -25.49 14.83
C LEU A 15 2.83 -25.58 16.11
N PRO A 16 3.40 -25.46 17.34
CA PRO A 16 2.61 -25.46 18.57
C PRO A 16 1.57 -24.33 18.60
N ASN A 17 1.92 -23.13 18.09
CA ASN A 17 0.99 -22.01 18.01
C ASN A 17 -0.16 -22.28 17.03
N PHE A 18 0.11 -22.93 15.90
CA PHE A 18 -0.95 -23.34 14.98
C PHE A 18 -1.90 -24.37 15.60
N HIS A 19 -1.38 -25.33 16.37
CA HIS A 19 -2.23 -26.28 17.12
C HIS A 19 -3.05 -25.57 18.20
N ALA A 20 -2.43 -24.65 18.95
CA ALA A 20 -3.09 -23.88 20.00
C ALA A 20 -4.17 -22.93 19.46
N SER A 21 -4.03 -22.46 18.22
CA SER A 21 -5.03 -21.60 17.56
C SER A 21 -6.30 -22.34 17.11
N GLU A 22 -6.41 -23.65 17.33
CA GLU A 22 -7.50 -24.54 16.89
C GLU A 22 -7.80 -24.53 15.38
N HIS A 23 -6.95 -23.89 14.58
CA HIS A 23 -7.03 -23.94 13.13
C HIS A 23 -6.33 -25.18 12.58
N PHE A 24 -6.92 -26.35 12.82
CA PHE A 24 -6.41 -27.66 12.40
C PHE A 24 -5.95 -27.73 10.93
N PRO A 25 -6.64 -27.11 9.94
CA PRO A 25 -6.14 -27.09 8.57
C PRO A 25 -4.78 -26.40 8.42
N ARG A 26 -4.55 -25.29 9.14
CA ARG A 26 -3.27 -24.56 9.10
C ARG A 26 -2.15 -25.36 9.72
N ALA A 27 -2.40 -26.00 10.86
CA ALA A 27 -1.43 -26.87 11.51
C ALA A 27 -1.06 -28.08 10.64
N LYS A 28 -2.06 -28.72 10.01
CA LYS A 28 -1.84 -29.82 9.07
C LYS A 28 -1.03 -29.38 7.85
N SER A 29 -1.41 -28.27 7.21
CA SER A 29 -0.68 -27.74 6.06
C SER A 29 0.75 -27.35 6.39
N ALA A 30 0.99 -26.75 7.57
CA ALA A 30 2.33 -26.40 8.03
C ALA A 30 3.22 -27.63 8.25
N HIS A 31 2.66 -28.72 8.79
CA HIS A 31 3.37 -30.01 8.92
C HIS A 31 3.76 -30.59 7.57
N LEU A 32 2.81 -30.68 6.63
CA LEU A 32 3.06 -31.19 5.27
C LEU A 32 4.11 -30.34 4.55
N TYR A 33 3.95 -29.02 4.62
CA TYR A 33 4.91 -28.08 4.06
C TYR A 33 6.31 -28.31 4.63
N LEU A 34 6.46 -28.40 5.96
CA LEU A 34 7.78 -28.60 6.57
C LEU A 34 8.41 -29.93 6.14
N GLN A 35 7.62 -31.01 6.06
CA GLN A 35 8.09 -32.31 5.60
C GLN A 35 8.58 -32.26 4.16
N ASP A 36 7.79 -31.69 3.25
CA ASP A 36 8.13 -31.57 1.84
C ASP A 36 9.35 -30.68 1.63
N MET A 37 9.42 -29.56 2.35
CA MET A 37 10.52 -28.60 2.24
C MET A 37 11.85 -29.12 2.79
N LEU A 38 11.83 -30.00 3.79
CA LEU A 38 13.03 -30.69 4.26
C LEU A 38 13.57 -31.71 3.25
N GLN A 39 12.69 -32.27 2.41
CA GLN A 39 13.05 -33.22 1.36
C GLN A 39 13.29 -32.54 0.00
N LEU A 40 13.17 -31.21 -0.06
CA LEU A 40 13.18 -30.44 -1.31
C LEU A 40 14.43 -30.69 -2.16
N GLU A 41 15.61 -30.86 -1.56
CA GLU A 41 16.87 -31.14 -2.26
C GLU A 41 16.79 -32.41 -3.15
N ASN A 42 15.99 -33.39 -2.73
CA ASN A 42 15.82 -34.65 -3.45
C ASN A 42 14.73 -34.59 -4.53
N LEU A 43 13.91 -33.54 -4.51
CA LEU A 43 12.74 -33.39 -5.38
C LEU A 43 13.00 -32.47 -6.58
N ILE A 44 13.95 -31.55 -6.47
CA ILE A 44 14.26 -30.57 -7.50
C ILE A 44 15.70 -30.68 -7.98
N ASP A 45 15.97 -30.09 -9.15
CA ASP A 45 17.33 -30.02 -9.68
C ASP A 45 18.30 -29.35 -8.69
N ARG A 46 19.49 -29.94 -8.53
CA ARG A 46 20.50 -29.49 -7.56
C ARG A 46 20.94 -28.05 -7.79
N SER A 47 21.02 -27.60 -9.04
CA SER A 47 21.42 -26.23 -9.35
C SER A 47 20.35 -25.22 -8.93
N VAL A 48 19.07 -25.60 -9.08
CA VAL A 48 17.91 -24.80 -8.65
C VAL A 48 17.85 -24.76 -7.12
N PHE A 49 18.00 -25.90 -6.45
CA PHE A 49 18.04 -25.96 -4.99
C PHE A 49 19.13 -25.08 -4.39
N ARG A 50 20.34 -25.13 -4.96
CA ARG A 50 21.47 -24.30 -4.50
C ARG A 50 21.15 -22.80 -4.59
N ARG A 51 20.55 -22.37 -5.70
CA ARG A 51 20.13 -20.97 -5.88
C ARG A 51 19.00 -20.59 -4.93
N PHE A 52 18.08 -21.52 -4.69
CA PHE A 52 16.96 -21.34 -3.78
C PHE A 52 17.43 -21.09 -2.34
N ILE A 53 18.31 -21.95 -1.80
CA ILE A 53 18.85 -21.79 -0.44
C ILE A 53 19.79 -20.60 -0.28
N GLN A 54 20.35 -20.08 -1.38
CA GLN A 54 21.08 -18.80 -1.40
C GLN A 54 20.15 -17.58 -1.23
N GLY A 55 18.85 -17.80 -1.09
CA GLY A 55 17.87 -16.78 -0.73
C GLY A 55 17.19 -16.09 -1.91
N ILE A 56 17.26 -16.70 -3.10
CA ILE A 56 16.57 -16.26 -4.31
C ILE A 56 15.05 -16.49 -4.21
N PHE A 57 14.57 -17.26 -3.23
CA PHE A 57 13.14 -17.47 -2.96
C PHE A 57 12.40 -16.25 -2.42
N THR A 58 13.12 -15.16 -2.13
CA THR A 58 12.56 -13.90 -1.65
C THR A 58 12.92 -12.74 -2.56
N VAL A 59 11.97 -11.82 -2.74
CA VAL A 59 12.14 -10.53 -3.43
C VAL A 59 12.14 -9.42 -2.38
N ARG A 60 12.98 -8.39 -2.56
CA ARG A 60 13.01 -7.20 -1.69
C ARG A 60 13.24 -5.94 -2.50
N SER A 61 12.54 -4.87 -2.17
CA SER A 61 12.74 -3.53 -2.75
C SER A 61 13.81 -2.73 -2.01
N SER A 62 14.15 -3.11 -0.77
CA SER A 62 15.17 -2.42 0.04
C SER A 62 16.23 -3.38 0.59
N ALA A 63 17.41 -2.84 0.89
CA ALA A 63 18.52 -3.62 1.46
C ALA A 63 18.34 -3.95 2.96
N LYS A 64 17.21 -3.56 3.59
CA LYS A 64 16.94 -3.74 5.02
C LYS A 64 16.94 -5.22 5.43
N PHE A 65 17.30 -5.48 6.69
CA PHE A 65 17.26 -6.81 7.29
C PHE A 65 15.82 -7.33 7.36
N SER A 66 15.61 -8.62 7.06
CA SER A 66 14.30 -9.30 7.08
C SER A 66 13.18 -8.62 6.30
N CYS A 67 13.51 -7.87 5.24
CA CYS A 67 12.55 -7.20 4.36
C CYS A 67 12.26 -7.99 3.07
N GLY A 68 12.55 -9.30 3.07
CA GLY A 68 12.29 -10.18 1.94
C GLY A 68 10.88 -10.76 2.01
N THR A 69 10.10 -10.57 0.95
CA THR A 69 8.80 -11.24 0.76
C THR A 69 9.02 -12.47 -0.11
N SER A 70 8.34 -13.59 0.18
CA SER A 70 8.45 -14.77 -0.68
C SER A 70 7.93 -14.45 -2.09
N THR A 71 8.60 -14.99 -3.12
CA THR A 71 8.22 -14.72 -4.52
C THR A 71 6.78 -15.15 -4.81
N ASP A 72 6.35 -16.27 -4.23
CA ASP A 72 4.97 -16.78 -4.34
C ASP A 72 3.94 -15.78 -3.79
N MET A 73 4.20 -15.23 -2.59
CA MET A 73 3.34 -14.21 -1.99
C MET A 73 3.30 -12.93 -2.82
N THR A 74 4.43 -12.52 -3.42
CA THR A 74 4.47 -11.37 -4.34
C THR A 74 3.65 -11.63 -5.61
N ILE A 75 3.75 -12.83 -6.18
CA ILE A 75 2.94 -13.24 -7.34
C ILE A 75 1.45 -13.20 -6.96
N GLU A 76 1.08 -13.76 -5.81
CA GLU A 76 -0.31 -13.79 -5.37
C GLU A 76 -0.86 -12.38 -5.14
N GLN A 77 -0.17 -11.56 -4.34
CA GLN A 77 -0.67 -10.26 -3.91
C GLN A 77 -0.57 -9.16 -4.96
N SER A 78 0.32 -9.30 -5.95
CA SER A 78 0.45 -8.33 -7.05
C SER A 78 -0.23 -8.84 -8.32
N LEU A 79 0.26 -9.96 -8.86
CA LEU A 79 -0.20 -10.48 -10.14
C LEU A 79 -1.59 -11.14 -10.01
N MET A 80 -1.76 -12.12 -9.13
CA MET A 80 -3.04 -12.84 -9.04
C MET A 80 -4.16 -11.92 -8.55
N LYS A 81 -3.89 -11.06 -7.57
CA LYS A 81 -4.85 -10.08 -7.09
C LYS A 81 -5.28 -9.11 -8.20
N SER A 82 -4.36 -8.57 -9.01
CA SER A 82 -4.72 -7.71 -10.15
C SER A 82 -5.49 -8.45 -11.25
N MET A 83 -5.31 -9.76 -11.37
CA MET A 83 -6.12 -10.60 -12.26
C MET A 83 -7.53 -10.88 -11.70
N GLN A 84 -7.73 -10.81 -10.38
CA GLN A 84 -9.00 -11.14 -9.71
C GLN A 84 -9.87 -9.93 -9.35
N THR A 85 -9.35 -8.70 -9.48
CA THR A 85 -10.11 -7.46 -9.24
C THR A 85 -11.27 -7.29 -10.23
N TYR A 86 -12.15 -6.31 -9.97
CA TYR A 86 -13.28 -6.01 -10.87
C TYR A 86 -12.76 -5.54 -12.24
N GLY A 87 -13.21 -6.17 -13.33
CA GLY A 87 -12.61 -6.02 -14.66
C GLY A 87 -11.35 -6.89 -14.88
N GLY A 88 -10.97 -7.71 -13.91
CA GLY A 88 -9.91 -8.73 -13.94
C GLY A 88 -10.22 -9.92 -14.85
N ILE A 89 -9.20 -10.72 -15.14
CA ILE A 89 -9.31 -11.95 -15.95
C ILE A 89 -10.18 -12.99 -15.24
N SER A 90 -10.01 -13.15 -13.93
CA SER A 90 -10.65 -14.23 -13.16
C SER A 90 -12.13 -13.99 -12.85
N ARG A 91 -12.61 -12.73 -12.97
CA ARG A 91 -13.97 -12.33 -12.61
C ARG A 91 -14.86 -11.98 -13.82
N GLY A 92 -14.31 -12.08 -15.05
CA GLY A 92 -14.99 -11.73 -16.31
C GLY A 92 -15.12 -12.90 -17.31
N ARG A 93 -15.71 -12.63 -18.48
CA ARG A 93 -15.92 -13.61 -19.59
C ARG A 93 -14.66 -13.88 -20.44
N ILE A 94 -13.47 -13.59 -19.93
CA ILE A 94 -12.23 -13.71 -20.72
C ILE A 94 -11.76 -15.16 -20.65
N THR A 95 -12.13 -15.96 -21.65
CA THR A 95 -11.80 -17.39 -21.73
C THR A 95 -10.75 -17.73 -22.78
N HIS A 96 -10.50 -16.83 -23.73
CA HIS A 96 -9.59 -17.10 -24.85
C HIS A 96 -8.13 -16.79 -24.50
N GLU A 97 -7.24 -17.76 -24.72
CA GLU A 97 -5.83 -17.72 -24.36
C GLU A 97 -5.07 -16.53 -24.97
N SER A 98 -5.41 -16.15 -26.21
CA SER A 98 -4.79 -14.99 -26.86
C SER A 98 -5.10 -13.66 -26.16
N VAL A 99 -6.23 -13.55 -25.47
CA VAL A 99 -6.63 -12.33 -24.72
C VAL A 99 -5.95 -12.28 -23.37
N ILE A 100 -5.81 -13.42 -22.70
CA ILE A 100 -5.05 -13.56 -21.44
C ILE A 100 -3.58 -13.21 -21.70
N SER A 101 -2.98 -13.80 -22.73
CA SER A 101 -1.60 -13.56 -23.12
C SER A 101 -1.35 -12.08 -23.39
N LYS A 102 -2.19 -11.47 -24.23
CA LYS A 102 -2.10 -10.03 -24.52
C LYS A 102 -2.15 -9.18 -23.25
N ARG A 103 -3.05 -9.49 -22.31
CA ARG A 103 -3.18 -8.73 -21.06
C ARG A 103 -1.97 -8.87 -20.14
N VAL A 104 -1.38 -10.06 -20.02
CA VAL A 104 -0.17 -10.29 -19.23
C VAL A 104 1.01 -9.50 -19.81
N TYR A 105 1.22 -9.58 -21.13
CA TYR A 105 2.28 -8.80 -21.78
C TYR A 105 2.04 -7.29 -21.65
N SER A 106 0.81 -6.83 -21.83
CA SER A 106 0.48 -5.40 -21.67
C SER A 106 0.68 -4.88 -20.25
N MET A 107 0.43 -5.68 -19.21
CA MET A 107 0.67 -5.27 -17.82
C MET A 107 2.15 -5.02 -17.54
N HIS A 108 3.04 -5.83 -18.11
CA HIS A 108 4.48 -5.63 -17.94
C HIS A 108 4.93 -4.30 -18.57
N GLU A 109 4.52 -4.05 -19.81
CA GLU A 109 4.83 -2.79 -20.51
C GLU A 109 4.23 -1.58 -19.78
N MET A 110 3.03 -1.73 -19.20
CA MET A 110 2.36 -0.62 -18.51
C MET A 110 3.05 -0.23 -17.19
N ASN A 111 3.74 -1.14 -16.51
CA ASN A 111 4.53 -0.81 -15.31
C ASN A 111 5.64 0.19 -15.63
N THR A 112 6.39 0.00 -16.72
CA THR A 112 7.45 0.93 -17.15
C THR A 112 6.89 2.34 -17.43
N VAL A 113 5.69 2.40 -18.00
CA VAL A 113 5.00 3.67 -18.26
C VAL A 113 4.57 4.32 -16.95
N CYS A 114 4.05 3.56 -15.98
CA CYS A 114 3.70 4.07 -14.66
C CYS A 114 4.92 4.61 -13.91
N GLU A 115 6.04 3.89 -13.89
CA GLU A 115 7.29 4.35 -13.29
C GLU A 115 7.78 5.67 -13.92
N GLY A 116 7.75 5.77 -15.25
CA GLY A 116 8.12 7.01 -15.94
C GLY A 116 7.18 8.19 -15.63
N LEU A 117 5.88 7.93 -15.45
CA LEU A 117 4.92 8.96 -15.03
C LEU A 117 5.13 9.40 -13.57
N GLU A 118 5.52 8.49 -12.70
CA GLU A 118 5.83 8.78 -11.30
C GLU A 118 7.06 9.68 -11.15
N ASP A 119 8.12 9.37 -11.91
CA ASP A 119 9.31 10.20 -11.94
C ASP A 119 9.02 11.58 -12.54
N LEU A 120 8.24 11.64 -13.62
CA LEU A 120 7.85 12.90 -14.26
C LEU A 120 7.01 13.79 -13.33
N ALA A 121 6.05 13.19 -12.61
CA ALA A 121 5.22 13.90 -11.65
C ALA A 121 5.97 14.22 -10.34
N ASN A 122 7.20 13.71 -10.19
CA ASN A 122 7.95 13.69 -8.94
C ASN A 122 7.14 13.10 -7.77
N VAL A 123 6.34 12.07 -8.07
CA VAL A 123 5.50 11.37 -7.09
C VAL A 123 5.74 9.87 -7.21
N LYS A 124 6.55 9.28 -6.32
CA LYS A 124 6.70 7.82 -6.26
C LYS A 124 5.45 7.15 -5.71
N MET A 125 4.89 6.21 -6.47
CA MET A 125 3.90 5.24 -6.00
C MET A 125 4.63 4.06 -5.38
N ASP A 126 5.39 4.26 -4.31
CA ASP A 126 5.80 3.09 -3.52
C ASP A 126 4.52 2.51 -2.92
N THR A 127 4.10 1.40 -3.54
CA THR A 127 2.74 0.88 -3.49
C THR A 127 2.20 0.77 -2.07
N THR A 128 1.07 1.43 -1.85
CA THR A 128 -0.07 0.74 -1.23
C THR A 128 -1.40 1.36 -1.62
N ASP A 129 -1.43 2.64 -2.04
CA ASP A 129 -2.63 3.30 -2.53
C ASP A 129 -2.25 4.63 -3.20
N LYS A 130 -2.43 4.82 -4.52
CA LYS A 130 -2.86 6.16 -4.97
C LYS A 130 -4.20 5.99 -5.65
N HIS A 131 -5.17 5.71 -4.78
CA HIS A 131 -6.29 6.56 -4.48
C HIS A 131 -6.88 7.36 -5.66
N VAL A 132 -8.18 7.12 -5.88
CA VAL A 132 -9.06 7.83 -6.84
C VAL A 132 -8.99 9.37 -6.74
N ASP A 133 -8.49 9.89 -5.62
CA ASP A 133 -8.32 11.31 -5.34
C ASP A 133 -7.07 11.95 -5.93
N ALA A 134 -6.08 11.16 -6.36
CA ALA A 134 -4.96 11.69 -7.14
C ALA A 134 -5.33 11.94 -8.62
N SER A 135 -6.61 11.78 -8.99
CA SER A 135 -7.09 11.89 -10.38
C SER A 135 -7.16 13.33 -10.90
N ASP A 136 -6.81 13.55 -12.16
CA ASP A 136 -6.76 14.87 -12.79
C ASP A 136 -8.09 15.64 -12.78
N SER A 137 -9.22 14.93 -12.85
CA SER A 137 -10.53 15.59 -12.74
C SER A 137 -10.73 16.21 -11.36
N ARG A 138 -10.18 15.58 -10.30
CA ARG A 138 -10.20 16.06 -8.93
C ARG A 138 -9.10 17.10 -8.73
N VAL A 139 -7.89 16.84 -9.20
CA VAL A 139 -6.79 17.82 -9.16
C VAL A 139 -7.14 19.13 -9.85
N LYS A 140 -7.76 19.11 -11.03
CA LYS A 140 -8.14 20.31 -11.80
C LYS A 140 -9.37 21.01 -11.23
N ARG A 141 -10.32 20.24 -10.69
CA ARG A 141 -11.47 20.78 -9.97
C ARG A 141 -11.01 21.47 -8.69
N ASP A 142 -10.20 20.80 -7.89
CA ASP A 142 -9.58 21.34 -6.67
C ASP A 142 -8.74 22.57 -6.99
N THR A 143 -7.91 22.54 -8.04
CA THR A 143 -7.14 23.71 -8.48
C THR A 143 -8.03 24.89 -8.85
N GLY A 144 -9.15 24.64 -9.54
CA GLY A 144 -10.12 25.68 -9.90
C GLY A 144 -10.91 26.21 -8.70
N ASP A 145 -11.26 25.34 -7.77
CA ASP A 145 -12.03 25.69 -6.57
C ASP A 145 -11.16 26.44 -5.55
N ILE A 146 -9.90 26.07 -5.41
CA ILE A 146 -8.89 26.83 -4.66
C ILE A 146 -8.79 28.25 -5.22
N LYS A 147 -8.72 28.40 -6.54
CA LYS A 147 -8.65 29.72 -7.19
C LYS A 147 -9.85 30.61 -6.83
N LYS A 148 -11.07 30.06 -6.89
CA LYS A 148 -12.29 30.79 -6.54
C LYS A 148 -12.33 31.17 -5.06
N LEU A 149 -11.90 30.27 -4.18
CA LEU A 149 -11.85 30.51 -2.74
C LEU A 149 -10.87 31.66 -2.40
N LEU A 150 -9.71 31.66 -3.05
CA LEU A 150 -8.71 32.73 -2.92
C LEU A 150 -9.26 34.07 -3.41
N GLU A 151 -9.91 34.10 -4.58
CA GLU A 151 -10.56 35.32 -5.08
C GLU A 151 -11.64 35.85 -4.12
N TRP A 152 -12.40 34.95 -3.47
CA TRP A 152 -13.42 35.34 -2.50
C TRP A 152 -12.82 35.94 -1.22
N PHE A 153 -11.76 35.34 -0.67
CA PHE A 153 -11.06 35.85 0.52
C PHE A 153 -10.31 37.17 0.25
N LEU A 154 -9.82 37.39 -0.97
CA LEU A 154 -9.24 38.68 -1.34
C LEU A 154 -10.26 39.82 -1.27
N LEU A 155 -11.53 39.53 -1.53
CA LEU A 155 -12.61 40.51 -1.49
C LEU A 155 -13.27 40.61 -0.11
N HIS A 156 -13.33 39.50 0.62
CA HIS A 156 -13.87 39.39 1.96
C HIS A 156 -12.77 38.89 2.87
N ASP A 157 -11.99 39.82 3.42
CA ASP A 157 -10.96 39.48 4.39
C ASP A 157 -11.62 38.67 5.52
N PRO A 158 -11.25 37.39 5.69
CA PRO A 158 -11.83 36.56 6.75
C PRO A 158 -11.33 36.97 8.14
N PHE A 159 -10.25 37.76 8.22
CA PHE A 159 -9.64 38.23 9.45
C PHE A 159 -9.42 39.75 9.42
N PRO A 160 -10.48 40.55 9.22
CA PRO A 160 -10.34 42.00 9.21
C PRO A 160 -9.84 42.45 10.58
N VAL A 161 -8.96 43.44 10.62
CA VAL A 161 -8.48 44.00 11.90
C VAL A 161 -9.66 44.71 12.57
N VAL A 162 -10.26 44.03 13.55
CA VAL A 162 -11.39 44.53 14.34
C VAL A 162 -11.01 44.57 15.82
N GLU A 163 -11.43 45.63 16.52
CA GLU A 163 -11.15 45.80 17.96
C GLU A 163 -11.83 44.75 18.84
N LYS A 164 -12.85 44.06 18.32
CA LYS A 164 -13.65 43.10 19.07
C LYS A 164 -13.51 41.72 18.46
N ILE A 165 -13.44 40.69 19.30
CA ILE A 165 -13.35 39.30 18.83
C ILE A 165 -14.69 38.89 18.23
N ILE A 166 -14.69 38.43 16.98
CA ILE A 166 -15.90 38.02 16.26
C ILE A 166 -15.75 36.57 15.85
N PHE A 167 -16.79 35.77 16.11
CA PHE A 167 -16.84 34.38 15.69
C PHE A 167 -17.12 34.30 14.18
N ILE A 168 -16.14 33.87 13.41
CA ILE A 168 -16.15 33.92 11.92
C ILE A 168 -17.35 33.18 11.31
N ALA A 169 -17.78 32.05 11.91
CA ALA A 169 -18.86 31.24 11.33
C ALA A 169 -20.29 31.75 11.63
N SER A 170 -20.49 32.63 12.63
CA SER A 170 -21.83 33.16 12.99
C SER A 170 -21.92 34.68 13.03
N GLY A 171 -20.78 35.38 12.93
CA GLY A 171 -20.70 36.84 13.05
C GLY A 171 -20.97 37.39 14.45
N VAL A 172 -21.13 36.53 15.45
CA VAL A 172 -21.41 36.94 16.84
C VAL A 172 -20.15 37.53 17.46
N VAL A 173 -20.28 38.73 18.01
CA VAL A 173 -19.20 39.45 18.70
C VAL A 173 -19.08 38.92 20.13
N GLY A 174 -17.89 38.46 20.50
CA GLY A 174 -17.57 37.97 21.83
C GLY A 174 -17.57 39.07 22.88
N ASP A 175 -18.12 38.77 24.05
CA ASP A 175 -18.02 39.63 25.23
C ASP A 175 -16.62 39.53 25.87
N GLU A 176 -16.24 40.54 26.65
CA GLU A 176 -14.98 40.66 27.38
C GLU A 176 -14.52 39.37 28.08
N LYS A 177 -15.44 38.55 28.61
CA LYS A 177 -15.15 37.25 29.23
C LYS A 177 -14.54 36.23 28.28
N ILE A 178 -15.00 36.19 27.02
CA ILE A 178 -14.49 35.25 26.02
C ILE A 178 -13.10 35.69 25.54
N SER A 179 -12.89 37.00 25.43
CA SER A 179 -11.60 37.58 25.07
C SER A 179 -10.52 37.27 26.11
N ILE A 180 -10.85 37.39 27.40
CA ILE A 180 -9.95 37.05 28.50
C ILE A 180 -9.57 35.56 28.52
N MET A 181 -10.47 34.66 28.13
CA MET A 181 -10.14 33.23 28.04
C MET A 181 -9.21 32.89 26.88
N LEU A 182 -9.36 33.55 25.73
CA LEU A 182 -8.51 33.31 24.56
C LEU A 182 -7.10 33.89 24.74
N VAL A 183 -6.97 35.10 25.31
CA VAL A 183 -5.67 35.70 25.66
C VAL A 183 -4.92 34.85 26.68
N LYS A 184 -5.64 34.23 27.62
CA LYS A 184 -5.05 33.26 28.58
C LYS A 184 -4.56 31.97 27.93
N LEU A 185 -5.15 31.57 26.79
CA LEU A 185 -4.74 30.37 26.06
C LEU A 185 -3.50 30.64 25.18
N GLU A 186 -3.36 31.83 24.59
CA GLU A 186 -2.15 32.24 23.85
C GLU A 186 -0.94 32.48 24.76
N LEU A 187 -1.15 32.91 26.01
CA LEU A 187 -0.08 33.03 27.01
C LEU A 187 0.39 31.67 27.58
N LEU A 188 -0.34 30.60 27.27
CA LEU A 188 -0.06 29.23 27.71
C LEU A 188 0.54 28.35 26.61
N LEU A 189 0.73 28.90 25.41
CA LEU A 189 1.45 28.33 24.26
C LEU A 189 2.79 29.05 24.07
#